data_AF-A0A0F3M9Z3-F1
#
_entry.id   AF-A0A0F3M9Z3-F1
#
_cell.length_a   1.000
_cell.length_b   1.000
_cell.length_c   1.000
_cell.angle_alpha   90.00
_cell.angle_beta   90.00
_cell.angle_gamma   90.00
#
_symmetry.space_group_name_H-M   'P 1'
#
loop_
_entity.id
_entity.type
_entity.pdbx_description
1 polymer ?
#
loop_
_entity_poly.entity_id
_entity_poly.type
_entity_poly.pdbx_seq_one_letter_code
_entity_poly.pdbx_strand_id
1 'polypeptide(L)' 'GPAKGYNAKIDLKEFEELIINHHDKTSKELSIILGNRLQRTRINYYRKLLGYTYKKNSFSFQKGYCVKE' A
#
# COMPACT_ATOMS: atom_id res chain seq x y z
N GLY A 1 16.86 -24.86 -11.12
CA GLY A 1 15.95 -24.33 -12.16
C GLY A 1 15.53 -22.92 -11.78
N PRO A 2 15.31 -22.00 -12.72
CA PRO A 2 14.92 -20.65 -12.35
C PRO A 2 13.51 -20.72 -11.76
N ALA A 3 13.33 -20.18 -10.55
CA ALA A 3 12.04 -20.12 -9.89
C ALA A 3 11.04 -19.42 -10.82
N LYS A 4 9.97 -20.12 -11.21
CA LYS A 4 8.83 -19.54 -11.96
C LYS A 4 8.04 -18.59 -11.03
N GLY A 5 8.66 -17.48 -10.65
CA GLY A 5 8.00 -16.36 -9.99
C GLY A 5 7.45 -15.42 -11.04
N TYR A 6 6.26 -15.72 -11.57
CA TYR A 6 5.55 -14.78 -12.42
C TYR A 6 5.00 -13.64 -11.56
N ASN A 7 5.68 -12.50 -11.69
CA ASN A 7 5.36 -11.17 -11.19
C ASN A 7 3.93 -10.75 -11.56
N ALA A 8 2.93 -11.12 -10.76
CA ALA A 8 1.61 -10.51 -10.86
C ALA A 8 1.71 -9.05 -10.39
N LYS A 9 2.05 -8.16 -11.34
CA LYS A 9 2.08 -6.71 -11.10
C LYS A 9 0.65 -6.27 -10.80
N ILE A 10 0.45 -5.71 -9.61
CA ILE A 10 -0.82 -5.07 -9.22
C ILE A 10 -1.01 -3.80 -10.06
N ASP A 11 -2.19 -3.62 -10.63
CA ASP A 11 -2.54 -2.40 -11.34
C ASP A 11 -2.99 -1.30 -10.36
N LEU A 12 -3.23 -0.08 -10.86
CA LEU A 12 -3.57 1.06 -10.01
C LEU A 12 -4.96 0.91 -9.36
N LYS A 13 -5.90 0.23 -10.03
CA LYS A 13 -7.27 0.04 -9.53
C LYS A 13 -7.32 -1.03 -8.44
N GLU A 14 -6.69 -2.19 -8.67
CA GLU A 14 -6.51 -3.24 -7.66
C GLU A 14 -5.77 -2.67 -6.44
N PHE A 15 -4.80 -1.78 -6.65
CA PHE A 15 -4.15 -1.07 -5.56
C PHE A 15 -5.08 -0.10 -4.81
N GLU A 16 -5.92 0.69 -5.51
CA GLU A 16 -6.88 1.60 -4.87
C GLU A 16 -7.88 0.84 -3.98
N GLU A 17 -8.46 -0.25 -4.50
CA GLU A 17 -9.36 -1.12 -3.74
C GLU A 17 -8.66 -1.72 -2.50
N LEU A 18 -7.40 -2.14 -2.65
CA LEU A 18 -6.60 -2.68 -1.56
C LEU A 18 -6.34 -1.65 -0.45
N ILE A 19 -5.99 -0.40 -0.78
CA ILE A 19 -5.75 0.62 0.24
C ILE A 19 -7.04 1.13 0.91
N ILE A 20 -8.19 1.02 0.25
CA ILE A 20 -9.51 1.30 0.85
C ILE A 20 -9.83 0.24 1.92
N ASN A 21 -9.67 -1.04 1.58
CA ASN A 21 -9.91 -2.16 2.48
C ASN A 21 -8.88 -2.25 3.63
N HIS A 22 -7.68 -1.70 3.43
CA HIS A 22 -6.57 -1.72 4.38
C HIS A 22 -6.09 -0.30 4.73
N HIS A 23 -7.03 0.62 4.94
CA HIS A 23 -6.72 2.03 5.18
C HIS A 23 -5.85 2.24 6.42
N ASP A 24 -5.90 1.37 7.43
CA ASP A 24 -5.07 1.43 8.64
C ASP A 24 -3.61 0.97 8.44
N LYS A 25 -3.24 0.47 7.24
CA LYS A 25 -1.93 -0.13 7.00
C LYS A 25 -0.91 0.88 6.48
N THR A 26 0.28 0.81 7.05
CA THR A 26 1.47 1.51 6.54
C THR A 26 1.95 0.91 5.22
N SER A 27 2.76 1.64 4.45
CA SER A 27 3.35 1.12 3.21
C SER A 27 4.24 -0.10 3.43
N LYS A 28 4.80 -0.28 4.65
CA LYS A 28 5.59 -1.45 5.02
C LYS A 28 4.68 -2.68 5.18
N GLU A 29 3.57 -2.54 5.89
CA GLU A 29 2.59 -3.62 6.08
C GLU A 29 1.93 -4.00 4.74
N LEU A 30 1.57 -3.03 3.91
CA LEU A 30 1.07 -3.29 2.56
C LEU A 30 2.09 -4.05 1.69
N SER A 31 3.38 -3.73 1.79
CA SER A 31 4.43 -4.45 1.05
C SER A 31 4.57 -5.91 1.48
N ILE A 32 4.24 -6.23 2.75
CA ILE A 32 4.20 -7.61 3.25
C ILE A 32 2.97 -8.33 2.71
N ILE A 33 1.79 -7.70 2.79
CA ILE A 33 0.52 -8.24 2.26
C ILE A 33 0.63 -8.53 0.76
N LEU A 34 1.26 -7.62 0.00
CA LEU A 34 1.45 -7.76 -1.44
C LEU A 34 2.55 -8.75 -1.82
N GLY A 35 3.28 -9.34 -0.88
CA GLY A 35 4.19 -10.47 -1.13
C GLY A 35 5.14 -10.25 -2.32
N ASN A 36 6.03 -9.25 -2.23
CA ASN A 36 6.97 -8.83 -3.29
C ASN A 36 6.34 -8.41 -4.64
N ARG A 37 5.00 -8.47 -4.81
CA ARG A 37 4.30 -8.01 -6.03
C ARG A 37 4.38 -6.49 -6.21
N LEU A 38 4.50 -5.75 -5.11
CA LEU A 38 4.67 -4.29 -5.12
C LEU A 38 5.64 -3.84 -4.04
N GLN A 39 6.74 -3.21 -4.45
CA GLN A 39 7.73 -2.65 -3.53
C GLN A 39 7.18 -1.42 -2.80
N ARG A 40 7.64 -1.21 -1.56
CA ARG A 40 7.28 -0.06 -0.72
C ARG A 40 7.36 1.31 -1.43
N THR A 41 8.37 1.52 -2.26
CA THR A 41 8.54 2.78 -3.02
C THR A 41 7.41 2.98 -4.02
N ARG A 42 6.96 1.92 -4.70
CA ARG A 42 5.85 1.96 -5.64
C ARG A 42 4.50 2.15 -4.94
N ILE A 43 4.31 1.57 -3.76
CA ILE A 43 3.12 1.81 -2.90
C ILE A 43 2.99 3.30 -2.57
N ASN A 44 4.08 3.96 -2.16
CA ASN A 44 4.06 5.39 -1.87
C ASN A 44 3.77 6.23 -3.12
N TYR A 45 4.33 5.83 -4.27
CA TYR A 45 4.07 6.49 -5.55
C TYR A 45 2.59 6.37 -5.96
N TYR A 46 2.00 5.17 -5.89
CA TYR A 46 0.59 4.96 -6.24
C TYR A 46 -0.36 5.69 -5.31
N ARG A 47 -0.06 5.74 -4.00
CA ARG A 47 -0.83 6.57 -3.05
C ARG A 47 -0.89 8.02 -3.51
N LYS A 48 0.25 8.63 -3.82
CA LYS A 48 0.31 10.01 -4.31
C LYS A 48 -0.44 10.20 -5.62
N LEU A 49 -0.30 9.26 -6.57
CA LEU A 49 -1.02 9.32 -7.85
C LEU A 49 -2.54 9.30 -7.66
N LEU A 50 -3.04 8.53 -6.70
CA LEU A 50 -4.46 8.40 -6.40
C LEU A 50 -5.00 9.49 -5.45
N GLY A 51 -4.16 10.44 -5.02
CA GLY A 51 -4.54 11.48 -4.06
C GLY A 51 -4.66 10.99 -2.62
N TYR A 52 -4.03 9.87 -2.27
CA TYR A 52 -4.01 9.36 -0.90
C TYR A 52 -2.75 9.77 -0.13
N THR A 53 -2.96 10.12 1.14
CA THR A 53 -1.91 10.37 2.12
C THR A 53 -2.13 9.51 3.37
N TYR A 54 -1.04 9.13 4.04
CA TYR A 54 -1.12 8.38 5.30
C TYR A 54 -0.92 9.33 6.47
N LYS A 55 -1.99 9.56 7.24
CA LYS A 55 -1.96 10.40 8.44
C LYS A 55 -1.65 9.55 9.66
N LYS A 56 -0.59 9.90 10.37
CA LYS A 56 -0.31 9.32 11.69
C LYS A 56 -1.16 10.02 12.74
N ASN A 57 -1.74 9.28 13.66
CA ASN A 57 -2.38 9.88 14.82
C ASN A 57 -1.29 10.48 15.72
N SER A 58 -1.28 11.81 15.86
CA SER A 58 -0.30 12.52 16.68
C SER A 58 -0.51 12.35 18.19
N PHE A 59 -1.71 11.90 18.60
CA PHE A 59 -2.15 11.93 20.00
C PHE A 59 -2.44 10.55 20.60
N SER A 60 -2.18 9.46 19.88
CA SER A 60 -2.49 8.11 20.34
C SER A 60 -1.45 7.11 19.87
N PHE A 61 -1.17 6.07 20.68
CA PHE A 61 -0.44 4.87 20.25
C PHE A 61 -1.18 4.05 19.16
N GLN A 62 -2.36 4.51 18.71
CA GLN A 62 -3.12 3.87 17.65
C GLN A 62 -2.45 4.07 16.29
N LYS A 63 -2.66 3.09 15.41
CA LYS A 63 -2.17 3.16 14.03
C LYS A 63 -2.79 4.35 13.31
N GLY A 64 -2.01 4.95 12.41
CA GLY A 64 -2.51 5.95 11.48
C GLY A 64 -3.45 5.35 10.44
N TYR A 65 -3.95 6.18 9.54
CA TYR A 65 -4.84 5.76 8.46
C TYR A 65 -4.56 6.49 7.16
N CYS A 66 -4.88 5.83 6.06
CA CYS A 66 -4.82 6.33 4.70
C CYS A 66 -6.11 7.11 4.43
N VAL A 67 -5.98 8.35 3.95
CA VAL A 67 -7.09 9.23 3.61
C VAL A 67 -6.87 9.82 2.23
N LYS A 68 -7.95 10.01 1.48
CA LYS A 68 -7.93 10.70 0.19
C LYS A 68 -8.05 12.21 0.45
N GLU A 69 -7.13 12.99 -0.09
CA GLU A 69 -7.16 14.46 -0.02
C GLU A 69 -8.00 15.06 -1.16
#